data_AF-A0A1S2V756-F1
#
_entry.id   AF-A0A1S2V756-F1
#
_cell.length_a   1.000
_cell.length_b   1.000
_cell.length_c   1.000
_cell.angle_alpha   90.00
_cell.angle_beta   90.00
_cell.angle_gamma   90.00
#
_symmetry.space_group_name_H-M   'P 1'
#
loop_
_entity.id
_entity.type
_entity.pdbx_description
1 polymer ?
#
loop_
_entity_poly.entity_id
_entity_poly.type
_entity_poly.pdbx_seq_one_letter_code
_entity_poly.pdbx_strand_id
1 'polypeptide(L)' 'MDHEYSISDVLERMYENQLALEAALMELTLRLEQQGSVEVGENVRGALEAIGENAGHIKQGLARLKRPRAR' A
#
# COMPACT_ATOMS: atom_id res chain seq x y z
N MET A 1 -7.41 -6.89 29.42
CA MET A 1 -8.23 -7.31 28.26
C MET A 1 -7.33 -7.13 27.07
N ASP A 2 -6.65 -8.20 26.67
CA ASP A 2 -5.79 -8.16 25.48
C ASP A 2 -6.73 -8.12 24.27
N HIS A 3 -7.00 -6.90 23.78
CA HIS A 3 -7.67 -6.70 22.50
C HIS A 3 -6.66 -7.05 21.40
N GLU A 4 -6.46 -8.35 21.18
CA GLU A 4 -5.64 -8.84 20.10
C GLU A 4 -6.36 -8.52 18.78
N TYR A 5 -5.75 -7.68 17.95
CA TYR A 5 -6.30 -7.32 16.64
C TYR A 5 -6.46 -8.58 15.79
N SER A 6 -7.57 -8.72 15.08
CA SER A 6 -7.70 -9.83 14.15
C SER A 6 -6.72 -9.65 12.99
N ILE A 7 -6.32 -10.75 12.35
CA ILE A 7 -5.47 -10.68 11.16
C ILE A 7 -6.12 -9.85 10.03
N SER A 8 -7.45 -9.84 9.95
CA SER A 8 -8.17 -8.99 9.00
C SER A 8 -8.00 -7.50 9.34
N ASP A 9 -8.08 -7.13 10.61
CA ASP A 9 -7.93 -5.73 11.05
C ASP A 9 -6.52 -5.22 10.76
N VAL A 10 -5.50 -6.04 11.03
CA VAL A 10 -4.10 -5.68 10.74
C VAL A 10 -3.89 -5.52 9.23
N LEU A 11 -4.42 -6.44 8.42
CA LEU A 11 -4.29 -6.37 6.97
C LEU A 11 -5.05 -5.18 6.36
N GLU A 12 -6.20 -4.77 6.91
CA GLU A 12 -6.88 -3.54 6.49
C GLU A 12 -6.01 -2.32 6.75
N ARG A 13 -5.43 -2.21 7.94
CA ARG A 13 -4.53 -1.09 8.27
C ARG A 13 -3.27 -1.10 7.41
N MET A 14 -2.74 -2.27 7.06
CA MET A 14 -1.63 -2.37 6.11
C MET A 14 -2.03 -1.93 4.70
N TYR A 15 -3.24 -2.26 4.23
CA TYR A 15 -3.75 -1.76 2.96
C TYR A 15 -3.88 -0.23 2.95
N GLU A 16 -4.43 0.34 4.02
CA GLU A 16 -4.52 1.80 4.18
C GLU A 16 -3.13 2.46 4.19
N ASN A 17 -2.16 1.83 4.84
CA ASN A 17 -0.78 2.30 4.80
C ASN A 17 -0.20 2.29 3.38
N GLN A 18 -0.50 1.28 2.55
CA GLN A 18 -0.06 1.28 1.15
C GLN A 18 -0.62 2.50 0.40
N LEU A 19 -1.90 2.81 0.57
CA LEU A 19 -2.54 3.98 -0.07
C LEU A 19 -1.95 5.31 0.43
N ALA A 20 -1.71 5.42 1.73
CA ALA A 20 -1.13 6.62 2.33
C ALA A 20 0.32 6.83 1.87
N LEU A 21 1.12 5.76 1.79
CA LEU A 21 2.48 5.80 1.30
C LEU A 21 2.54 6.13 -0.19
N GLU A 22 1.65 5.57 -1.01
CA GLU A 22 1.53 5.92 -2.43
C GLU A 22 1.27 7.41 -2.59
N ALA A 23 0.27 7.95 -1.90
CA ALA A 23 -0.09 9.36 -1.96
C ALA A 23 1.05 10.28 -1.49
N ALA A 24 1.68 9.96 -0.35
CA ALA A 24 2.79 10.74 0.18
C ALA A 24 4.01 10.73 -0.77
N LEU A 25 4.31 9.59 -1.37
CA LEU A 25 5.41 9.45 -2.32
C LEU A 25 5.12 10.18 -3.63
N MET A 26 3.90 10.10 -4.17
CA MET A 26 3.47 10.87 -5.33
C MET A 26 3.58 12.38 -5.08
N GLU A 27 3.12 12.87 -3.92
CA GLU A 27 3.21 14.29 -3.57
C GLU A 27 4.67 14.74 -3.44
N LEU A 28 5.53 13.95 -2.80
CA LEU A 28 6.95 14.27 -2.68
C LEU A 28 7.62 14.34 -4.05
N THR A 29 7.32 13.39 -4.93
CA THR A 29 7.85 13.36 -6.30
C THR A 29 7.42 14.59 -7.09
N LEU A 30 6.14 14.97 -7.04
CA LEU A 30 5.65 16.18 -7.72
C LEU A 30 6.39 17.44 -7.25
N ARG A 31 6.79 17.50 -5.98
CA ARG A 31 7.61 18.61 -5.45
C ARG A 31 9.07 18.53 -5.91
N LEU A 32 9.64 17.32 -6.04
CA LEU A 32 11.03 17.10 -6.45
C LEU A 32 11.24 17.16 -7.97
N GLU A 33 10.23 16.88 -8.79
CA GLU A 33 10.30 17.01 -10.25
C GLU A 33 10.66 18.43 -10.70
N GLN A 34 10.33 19.45 -9.88
CA GLN A 34 10.76 20.83 -10.08
C GLN A 34 12.28 21.02 -10.01
N GLN A 35 13.02 20.04 -9.48
CA GLN A 35 14.48 20.04 -9.34
C GLN A 35 15.19 19.20 -10.44
N GLY A 36 14.45 18.56 -11.37
CA GLY A 36 15.00 18.00 -12.61
C GLY A 36 15.84 16.72 -12.48
N SER A 37 15.71 15.94 -11.41
CA SER A 37 16.47 14.69 -11.24
C SER A 37 15.76 13.48 -11.88
N VAL A 38 16.32 12.98 -12.99
CA VAL A 38 15.81 11.81 -13.72
C VAL A 38 15.90 10.53 -12.89
N GLU A 39 17.00 10.34 -12.14
CA GLU A 39 17.23 9.17 -11.28
C GLU A 39 16.20 9.07 -10.14
N VAL A 40 15.80 10.21 -9.57
CA VAL A 40 14.75 10.27 -8.54
C VAL A 40 13.41 9.80 -9.12
N GLY A 41 13.09 10.20 -10.35
CA GLY A 41 11.86 9.78 -11.03
C GLY A 41 11.79 8.27 -11.29
N GLU A 42 12.91 7.65 -11.68
CA GLU A 42 12.97 6.19 -11.89
C GLU A 42 12.82 5.42 -10.56
N ASN A 43 13.52 5.84 -9.51
CA ASN A 43 13.42 5.23 -8.18
C ASN A 43 11.99 5.34 -7.61
N VAL A 44 11.35 6.50 -7.77
CA VAL A 44 9.96 6.70 -7.35
C VAL A 44 9.02 5.76 -8.11
N ARG A 45 9.18 5.62 -9.42
CA ARG A 45 8.30 4.76 -10.24
C ARG A 45 8.39 3.30 -9.78
N GLY A 46 9.61 2.80 -9.57
CA GLY A 46 9.81 1.45 -9.04
C GLY A 46 9.21 1.25 -7.64
N ALA A 47 9.31 2.26 -6.77
CA ALA A 47 8.69 2.22 -5.45
C ALA A 47 7.15 2.23 -5.53
N LEU A 48 6.55 3.06 -6.40
CA LEU A 48 5.10 3.10 -6.61
C LEU A 48 4.56 1.78 -7.19
N GLU A 49 5.30 1.16 -8.11
CA GLU A 49 4.96 -0.17 -8.65
C GLU A 49 4.88 -1.23 -7.54
N ALA A 50 5.93 -1.34 -6.72
CA ALA A 50 5.96 -2.27 -5.60
C ALA A 50 4.85 -1.99 -4.57
N ILE A 51 4.55 -0.71 -4.29
CA ILE A 51 3.46 -0.31 -3.38
C ILE A 51 2.11 -0.77 -3.92
N GLY A 52 1.85 -0.58 -5.21
CA GLY A 52 0.62 -0.99 -5.88
C GLY A 52 0.44 -2.50 -5.90
N GLU A 53 1.51 -3.26 -6.20
CA GLU A 53 1.49 -4.72 -6.13
C GLU A 53 1.14 -5.23 -4.73
N ASN A 54 1.79 -4.68 -3.70
CA ASN A 54 1.51 -5.02 -2.31
C ASN A 54 0.08 -4.69 -1.91
N ALA A 55 -0.44 -3.51 -2.30
CA ALA A 55 -1.83 -3.13 -2.06
C ALA A 55 -2.81 -4.13 -2.70
N GLY A 56 -2.51 -4.57 -3.93
CA GLY A 56 -3.25 -5.61 -4.64
C GLY A 56 -3.27 -6.95 -3.89
N HIS A 57 -2.10 -7.44 -3.48
CA HIS A 57 -1.98 -8.69 -2.72
C HIS A 57 -2.73 -8.65 -1.39
N ILE A 58 -2.61 -7.56 -0.62
CA ILE A 58 -3.30 -7.40 0.66
C ILE A 58 -4.82 -7.39 0.43
N LYS A 59 -5.30 -6.61 -0.55
CA LYS A 59 -6.73 -6.53 -0.89
C LYS A 59 -7.30 -7.89 -1.28
N GLN A 60 -6.56 -8.68 -2.05
CA GLN A 60 -6.95 -10.05 -2.42
C GLN A 60 -6.96 -10.98 -1.19
N GLY A 61 -5.95 -10.89 -0.32
CA GLY A 61 -5.87 -11.64 0.93
C GLY A 61 -7.06 -11.36 1.86
N LEU A 62 -7.40 -10.08 2.04
CA LEU A 62 -8.59 -9.65 2.79
C LEU A 62 -9.88 -10.21 2.21
N ALA A 63 -10.06 -10.14 0.88
CA ALA A 63 -11.22 -10.70 0.22
C ALA A 63 -11.36 -12.21 0.46
N ARG A 64 -10.24 -12.95 0.54
CA ARG A 64 -10.25 -14.38 0.86
C ARG A 64 -10.59 -14.66 2.33
N LEU A 65 -10.06 -13.86 3.26
CA LEU A 65 -10.33 -14.00 4.70
C LEU A 65 -11.79 -13.70 5.05
N LYS A 66 -12.40 -12.74 4.36
CA LYS A 66 -13.79 -12.34 4.58
C LYS A 66 -14.82 -13.25 3.90
N ARG A 67 -14.39 -14.16 3.02
CA ARG A 67 -15.32 -15.12 2.39
C ARG A 67 -15.89 -16.06 3.45
N PRO A 68 -17.21 -16.18 3.57
CA PRO A 68 -17.82 -17.21 4.39
C PRO A 68 -17.31 -18.59 3.92
N ARG A 69 -16.95 -19.48 4.86
CA ARG A 69 -16.66 -20.87 4.50
C ARG A 69 -17.91 -21.46 3.83
N ALA A 70 -17.74 -22.00 2.63
CA ALA A 70 -18.79 -22.79 1.98
C ALA A 70 -19.15 -23.95 2.93
N ARG A 71 -20.46 -24.09 3.22
CA ARG A 71 -21.01 -25.21 3.97
C ARG A 71 -21.20 -26.41 3.05
#